data_AF-A0A382M7W7-F1
#
_entry.id   AF-A0A382M7W7-F1
#
_cell.length_a   1.000
_cell.length_b   1.000
_cell.length_c   1.000
_cell.angle_alpha   90.00
_cell.angle_beta   90.00
_cell.angle_gamma   90.00
#
_symmetry.space_group_name_H-M   'P 1'
#
loop_
_entity.id
_entity.type
_entity.pdbx_description
1 polymer ?
#
loop_
_entity_poly.entity_id
_entity_poly.type
_entity_poly.pdbx_seq_one_letter_code
_entity_poly.pdbx_strand_id
1 'polypeptide(L)' 'MSKLKIGFVASATIEAQEAMCSLKALYGDTPLDDATVIVALGGDGFMIETLHQFIDRNLPIYGMNRGSVGFLMNTYE' A
#
# COMPACT_ATOMS: atom_id res chain seq x y z
N MET A 1 2.31 1.27 -23.39
CA MET A 1 2.75 1.12 -21.99
C MET A 1 1.51 0.93 -21.15
N SER A 2 1.33 -0.26 -20.55
CA SER A 2 0.17 -0.57 -19.70
C SER A 2 0.16 0.36 -18.49
N LYS A 3 -0.93 1.10 -18.33
CA LYS A 3 -1.15 2.03 -17.21
C LYS A 3 -1.09 1.23 -15.91
N LEU A 4 -0.17 1.55 -15.00
CA LEU A 4 -0.11 0.96 -13.66
C LEU A 4 -1.43 1.25 -12.94
N LYS A 5 -2.20 0.21 -12.64
CA LYS A 5 -3.43 0.29 -11.85
C LYS A 5 -3.05 0.05 -10.39
N ILE A 6 -2.98 1.12 -9.60
CA ILE A 6 -2.51 1.07 -8.22
C ILE A 6 -3.73 1.09 -7.29
N GLY A 7 -3.85 0.06 -6.47
CA GLY A 7 -4.76 0.03 -5.33
C GLY A 7 -3.99 0.40 -4.06
N PHE A 8 -4.61 1.18 -3.17
CA PHE A 8 -3.98 1.56 -1.91
C PHE A 8 -4.76 0.98 -0.74
N VAL A 9 -4.02 0.43 0.21
CA VAL A 9 -4.53 0.01 1.52
C VAL A 9 -3.70 0.66 2.60
N ALA A 10 -4.34 1.12 3.67
CA ALA A 10 -3.65 1.80 4.77
C ALA A 10 -4.18 1.34 6.12
N SER A 11 -3.28 1.26 7.09
CA SER A 11 -3.65 1.00 8.48
C SER A 11 -4.45 2.16 9.07
N ALA A 12 -5.13 1.95 10.20
CA ALA A 12 -5.97 2.97 10.84
C ALA A 12 -5.20 4.17 11.44
N THR A 13 -3.86 4.19 11.35
CA THR A 13 -3.06 5.32 11.84
C THR A 13 -3.24 6.55 10.95
N ILE A 14 -3.23 7.73 11.57
CA ILE A 14 -3.42 9.01 10.85
C ILE A 14 -2.36 9.17 9.76
N GLU A 15 -1.10 8.89 10.08
CA GLU A 15 0.03 9.03 9.15
C GLU A 15 -0.11 8.13 7.90
N ALA A 16 -0.62 6.91 8.07
CA ALA A 16 -0.85 6.00 6.94
C ALA A 16 -2.02 6.47 6.06
N GLN A 17 -3.09 6.96 6.68
CA GLN A 17 -4.25 7.49 5.96
C GLN A 17 -3.91 8.78 5.19
N GLU A 18 -3.12 9.69 5.78
CA GLU A 18 -2.66 10.92 5.11
C GLU A 18 -1.74 10.62 3.92
N ALA A 19 -0.81 9.68 4.08
CA ALA A 19 0.05 9.24 2.99
C ALA A 19 -0.77 8.55 1.87
N MET A 20 -1.77 7.75 2.23
CA MET A 20 -2.69 7.13 1.27
C MET A 20 -3.43 8.19 0.46
N CYS A 21 -4.03 9.19 1.12
CA CYS A 21 -4.72 10.29 0.44
C CYS A 21 -3.79 11.04 -0.51
N SER A 22 -2.56 11.33 -0.08
CA SER A 22 -1.55 12.02 -0.90
C SER A 22 -1.16 11.20 -2.14
N LEU A 23 -0.93 9.89 -1.97
CA LEU A 23 -0.57 9.00 -3.08
C LEU A 23 -1.75 8.76 -4.03
N LYS A 24 -2.97 8.61 -3.51
CA LYS A 24 -4.20 8.54 -4.33
C LYS A 24 -4.38 9.80 -5.17
N ALA A 25 -4.08 10.98 -4.62
CA ALA A 25 -4.15 12.23 -5.37
C ALA A 25 -3.09 12.33 -6.48
N LEU A 26 -1.89 11.78 -6.26
CA LEU A 26 -0.78 11.82 -7.22
C LEU A 26 -0.90 10.77 -8.34
N TYR A 27 -1.26 9.54 -7.99
CA TYR A 27 -1.22 8.40 -8.90
C TYR A 27 -2.61 7.91 -9.34
N GLY A 28 -3.67 8.41 -8.70
CA GLY A 28 -5.04 7.95 -8.89
C GLY A 28 -5.35 6.71 -8.05
N ASP A 29 -6.62 6.52 -7.70
CA ASP A 29 -7.08 5.38 -6.89
C ASP A 29 -7.78 4.35 -7.80
N THR A 30 -7.21 3.15 -7.91
CA THR A 30 -7.89 2.03 -8.57
C THR A 30 -8.52 1.13 -7.51
N PRO A 31 -9.78 0.69 -7.68
CA PRO A 31 -10.37 -0.32 -6.82
C PRO A 31 -9.48 -1.57 -6.74
N LEU A 32 -9.34 -2.15 -5.55
CA LEU A 32 -8.47 -3.31 -5.29
C LEU A 32 -8.80 -4.52 -6.18
N ASP A 33 -10.06 -4.62 -6.62
CA ASP A 33 -10.51 -5.67 -7.51
C ASP A 33 -9.87 -5.59 -8.91
N ASP A 34 -9.61 -4.36 -9.37
CA ASP A 34 -9.03 -4.00 -10.67
C ASP A 34 -7.53 -3.67 -10.59
N ALA A 35 -6.97 -3.61 -9.39
CA ALA A 35 -5.60 -3.21 -9.16
C ALA A 35 -4.61 -4.27 -9.69
N THR A 36 -3.55 -3.79 -10.34
CA THR A 36 -2.42 -4.63 -10.80
C THR A 36 -1.26 -4.61 -9.81
N VAL A 37 -1.27 -3.69 -8.86
CA VAL A 37 -0.31 -3.56 -7.77
C VAL A 37 -1.02 -2.96 -6.57
N ILE A 38 -0.68 -3.43 -5.37
CA ILE A 38 -1.22 -2.92 -4.12
C ILE A 38 -0.11 -2.21 -3.36
N VAL A 39 -0.38 -1.00 -2.89
CA VAL A 39 0.51 -0.25 -2.02
C VAL A 39 -0.08 -0.28 -0.61
N ALA A 40 0.63 -0.89 0.33
CA ALA A 40 0.24 -1.02 1.72
C ALA A 40 0.98 0.00 2.57
N LEU A 41 0.23 0.88 3.25
CA LEU A 41 0.75 1.96 4.08
C LEU A 41 0.49 1.64 5.56
N GLY A 42 1.54 1.42 6.32
CA GLY A 42 1.40 1.01 7.73
C GLY A 42 2.70 0.44 8.26
N GLY A 43 2.60 -0.47 9.24
CA GLY A 43 3.74 -1.22 9.78
C GLY A 43 3.76 -2.68 9.31
N ASP A 44 4.75 -3.45 9.76
CA ASP A 44 4.98 -4.83 9.31
C ASP A 44 3.77 -5.76 9.56
N GLY A 45 3.08 -5.61 10.68
CA GLY A 45 1.87 -6.38 10.97
C GLY A 45 0.74 -6.15 9.95
N PHE A 46 0.58 -4.91 9.50
CA PHE A 46 -0.39 -4.56 8.46
C PHE A 46 0.02 -5.09 7.09
N MET A 47 1.32 -5.11 6.79
CA MET A 47 1.83 -5.72 5.56
C MET A 47 1.57 -7.22 5.53
N ILE A 48 1.77 -7.94 6.64
CA ILE A 48 1.47 -9.38 6.73
C ILE A 48 -0.03 -9.63 6.57
N GLU A 49 -0.88 -8.84 7.24
CA GLU A 49 -2.33 -8.93 7.10
C GLU A 49 -2.77 -8.69 5.65
N THR A 50 -2.19 -7.68 5.00
CA THR A 50 -2.43 -7.38 3.58
C THR A 50 -1.95 -8.53 2.69
N LEU A 51 -0.75 -9.07 2.92
CA LEU A 51 -0.23 -10.23 2.17
C LEU A 51 -1.16 -11.44 2.31
N HIS A 52 -1.65 -11.75 3.52
CA HIS A 52 -2.62 -12.82 3.72
C HIS A 52 -3.95 -12.55 3.01
N GLN A 53 -4.45 -11.31 3.04
CA GLN A 53 -5.70 -10.94 2.37
C GLN A 53 -5.62 -11.08 0.84
N PHE A 54 -4.45 -10.85 0.26
CA PHE A 54 -4.24 -10.87 -1.19
C PHE A 54 -3.40 -12.05 -1.68
N ILE A 55 -3.14 -13.04 -0.83
CA ILE A 55 -2.27 -14.20 -1.14
C ILE A 55 -2.77 -14.98 -2.37
N ASP A 56 -4.09 -15.12 -2.52
CA ASP A 56 -4.73 -15.80 -3.64
C ASP A 56 -4.72 -14.99 -4.94
N ARG A 57 -4.52 -13.67 -4.88
CA ARG A 57 -4.57 -12.79 -6.06
C ARG A 57 -3.23 -12.69 -6.80
N ASN A 58 -2.14 -13.20 -6.21
CA ASN A 58 -0.78 -13.15 -6.76
C ASN A 58 -0.38 -11.75 -7.26
N LEU A 59 -0.89 -10.71 -6.59
CA LEU A 59 -0.62 -9.31 -6.92
C LEU A 59 0.66 -8.87 -6.20
N PRO A 60 1.53 -8.08 -6.86
CA PRO A 60 2.65 -7.47 -6.18
C PRO A 60 2.14 -6.48 -5.12
N ILE A 61 2.63 -6.63 -3.89
CA ILE A 61 2.31 -5.74 -2.77
C ILE A 61 3.57 -4.98 -2.38
N TYR A 62 3.46 -3.66 -2.33
CA TYR A 62 4.53 -2.75 -1.97
C TYR A 62 4.24 -2.10 -0.62
N GLY A 63 5.06 -2.39 0.39
CA GLY A 63 4.93 -1.82 1.73
C GLY A 63 5.67 -0.48 1.86
N MET A 64 4.97 0.57 2.29
CA MET A 64 5.55 1.87 2.63
C MET A 64 5.36 2.15 4.12
N ASN A 65 6.45 2.40 4.84
CA ASN A 65 6.40 2.69 6.27
C ASN A 65 6.11 4.17 6.47
N ARG A 66 5.16 4.44 7.35
CA ARG A 66 4.96 5.76 7.95
C ARG A 66 5.09 5.62 9.46
N GLY A 67 6.31 5.28 9.91
CA GLY A 67 6.68 5.01 11.30
C GLY A 67 8.20 4.80 11.48
N SER A 68 8.63 4.50 12.72
CA SER A 68 10.03 4.23 13.06
C SER A 68 10.60 3.07 12.24
N VAL A 69 11.83 3.23 11.73
CA VAL A 69 12.62 2.26 10.92
C VAL A 69 12.16 0.81 11.07
N GLY A 70 11.33 0.33 10.14
CA GLY A 70 10.89 -1.06 10.02
C GLY A 70 11.60 -1.75 8.86
N PHE A 71 12.08 -2.96 9.11
CA PHE A 71 13.05 -3.72 8.31
C PHE A 71 12.61 -4.06 6.87
N LEU A 72 11.34 -3.86 6.50
CA LEU A 72 10.75 -4.31 5.23
C LEU A 72 10.17 -3.20 4.35
N MET A 73 10.29 -1.93 4.76
CA MET A 73 9.55 -0.85 4.13
C MET A 73 10.44 0.31 3.74
N ASN A 74 10.32 0.77 2.49
CA ASN A 74 11.07 1.90 1.99
C ASN A 74 10.60 3.20 2.66
N THR A 75 11.56 4.06 3.00
CA THR A 75 11.31 5.39 3.57
C THR A 75 10.49 6.24 2.59
N TYR A 76 9.43 6.87 3.08
CA TYR A 76 8.74 7.94 2.38
C TYR A 76 9.46 9.25 2.72
N GLU A 77 10.39 9.69 1.86
CA GLU A 77 10.92 11.06 1.87
C GLU A 77 10.15 11.95 0.87
#